data_AF-A0A026WEF4-F1
#
_entry.id   AF-A0A026WEF4-F1
#
_cell.length_a   1.000
_cell.length_b   1.000
_cell.length_c   1.000
_cell.angle_alpha   90.00
_cell.angle_beta   90.00
_cell.angle_gamma   90.00
#
_symmetry.space_group_name_H-M   'P 1'
#
loop_
_entity.id
_entity.type
_entity.pdbx_description
1 polymer ?
#
loop_
_entity_poly.entity_id
_entity_poly.type
_entity_poly.pdbx_seq_one_letter_code
_entity_poly.pdbx_strand_id
1 'polypeptide(L)' 'MPQCCAMNCFSQQVTGKLFHRLPKDPVRRAIWIRRIERKDWIPSNNSRLCEVF' A
#
# COMPACT_ATOMS: atom_id res chain seq x y z
N MET A 1 6.87 11.64 -5.64
CA MET A 1 7.49 10.29 -5.67
C MET A 1 6.54 9.30 -5.01
N PRO A 2 6.27 8.12 -5.59
CA PRO A 2 5.42 7.11 -4.95
C PRO A 2 6.10 6.55 -3.70
N GLN A 3 5.40 6.60 -2.57
CA GLN A 3 5.82 6.02 -1.30
C GLN A 3 4.89 4.87 -0.93
N CYS A 4 5.41 3.88 -0.22
CA CYS A 4 4.61 2.79 0.32
C CYS A 4 3.55 3.35 1.28
N CYS A 5 2.33 2.84 1.17
CA CYS A 5 1.22 3.28 2.03
C CYS A 5 1.10 2.49 3.34
N ALA A 6 1.91 1.45 3.53
CA ALA A 6 1.96 0.71 4.77
C ALA A 6 2.37 1.63 5.94
N MET A 7 1.75 1.43 7.10
CA MET A 7 2.18 2.08 8.33
C MET A 7 3.61 1.64 8.65
N ASN A 8 4.45 2.60 9.02
CA ASN A 8 5.86 2.41 9.32
C ASN A 8 6.74 1.96 8.13
N CYS A 9 6.26 2.02 6.89
CA CYS A 9 7.10 1.76 5.71
C CYS A 9 7.50 3.06 5.02
N PHE A 10 8.78 3.39 5.10
CA PHE A 10 9.39 4.53 4.41
C PHE A 10 10.04 4.13 3.08
N SER A 11 9.67 2.97 2.53
CA SER A 11 10.19 2.52 1.24
C SER A 11 9.71 3.47 0.13
N GLN A 12 10.67 4.03 -0.59
CA GLN A 12 10.45 4.90 -1.73
C GLN A 12 10.72 4.14 -3.03
N GLN A 13 10.11 4.57 -4.13
CA GLN A 13 10.35 3.95 -5.44
C GLN A 13 11.80 4.10 -5.93
N VAL A 14 12.57 5.00 -5.32
CA VAL A 14 13.98 5.24 -5.61
C VAL A 14 14.86 4.05 -5.22
N THR A 15 14.42 3.20 -4.28
CA THR A 15 15.24 2.11 -3.73
C THR A 15 15.25 0.85 -4.63
N GLY A 16 14.74 0.91 -5.87
CA GLY A 16 14.66 -0.23 -6.78
C GLY A 16 13.63 -1.29 -6.39
N LYS A 17 12.79 -1.01 -5.38
CA LYS A 17 11.74 -1.92 -4.91
C LYS A 17 10.53 -1.88 -5.83
N LEU A 18 9.86 -3.02 -6.01
CA LEU A 18 8.62 -3.11 -6.76
C LEU A 18 7.45 -2.58 -5.93
N PHE A 19 6.60 -1.76 -6.56
CA PHE A 19 5.39 -1.19 -5.95
C PHE A 19 4.15 -1.70 -6.66
N HIS A 20 3.36 -2.49 -5.93
CA HIS A 20 2.09 -3.02 -6.39
C HIS A 20 0.96 -2.05 -6.03
N ARG A 21 0.04 -1.85 -6.98
CA ARG A 21 -1.21 -1.15 -6.72
C ARG A 21 -2.11 -2.02 -5.87
N LEU A 22 -2.95 -1.40 -5.05
CA LEU A 22 -3.99 -2.15 -4.35
C LEU A 22 -4.88 -2.86 -5.37
N PRO A 23 -5.32 -4.10 -5.06
CA PRO A 23 -6.27 -4.82 -5.90
C PRO A 23 -7.56 -4.00 -6.06
N LYS A 24 -8.12 -4.04 -7.28
CA LYS A 24 -9.46 -3.48 -7.56
C LYS A 24 -10.56 -4.27 -6.86
N ASP A 25 -10.31 -5.55 -6.62
CA ASP A 25 -11.23 -6.45 -5.94
C ASP A 25 -11.49 -5.98 -4.50
N PRO A 26 -12.75 -5.70 -4.11
CA PRO A 26 -13.07 -5.11 -2.82
C PRO A 26 -12.76 -6.06 -1.65
N VAL A 27 -12.87 -7.37 -1.85
CA VAL A 27 -12.60 -8.37 -0.80
C VAL A 27 -11.10 -8.42 -0.51
N ARG A 28 -10.27 -8.55 -1.56
CA ARG A 28 -8.81 -8.50 -1.39
C ARG A 28 -8.34 -7.16 -0.85
N ARG A 29 -8.96 -6.07 -1.30
CA ARG A 29 -8.65 -4.72 -0.83
C ARG A 29 -8.94 -4.57 0.67
N ALA A 30 -10.06 -5.11 1.17
CA ALA A 30 -10.39 -5.09 2.59
C ALA A 30 -9.35 -5.85 3.44
N ILE A 31 -8.86 -7.00 2.96
CA ILE A 31 -7.79 -7.77 3.64
C ILE A 31 -6.50 -6.94 3.72
N TRP A 32 -6.13 -6.26 2.63
CA TRP A 32 -4.95 -5.42 2.57
C TRP A 32 -5.08 -4.20 3.50
N ILE A 33 -6.22 -3.50 3.49
CA ILE A 33 -6.50 -2.39 4.41
C ILE A 33 -6.41 -2.87 5.87
N ARG A 34 -7.00 -4.04 6.17
CA ARG A 34 -6.96 -4.63 7.51
C ARG A 34 -5.54 -4.96 7.94
N ARG A 35 -4.66 -5.43 7.04
CA ARG A 35 -3.24 -5.67 7.33
C ARG A 35 -2.42 -4.40 7.50
N ILE A 36 -2.76 -3.33 6.79
CA ILE A 36 -2.06 -2.04 6.89
C ILE A 36 -2.34 -1.38 8.25
N GLU A 37 -3.46 -1.75 8.90
CA GLU A 37 -3.88 -1.29 10.23
C GLU A 37 -3.86 0.24 10.40
N ARG A 38 -4.05 0.97 9.29
CA ARG A 38 -4.08 2.42 9.30
C ARG A 38 -5.50 2.88 9.61
N LYS A 39 -5.71 3.30 10.85
CA LYS A 39 -6.95 3.94 11.30
C LYS A 39 -7.26 5.16 10.42
N ASP A 40 -8.53 5.28 10.02
CA ASP A 40 -9.08 6.43 9.27
C ASP A 40 -8.44 6.70 7.90
N TRP A 41 -7.80 5.69 7.31
CA TRP A 41 -7.21 5.83 5.98
C TRP A 41 -8.02 5.12 4.91
N ILE A 42 -8.47 5.92 3.94
CA ILE A 42 -9.17 5.44 2.75
C ILE A 42 -8.11 5.29 1.65
N PRO A 43 -7.85 4.07 1.14
CA PRO A 43 -6.95 3.92 0.02
C PRO A 43 -7.49 4.65 -1.21
N SER A 44 -6.63 5.40 -1.87
CA SER A 44 -6.90 6.02 -3.16
C SER A 44 -6.39 5.13 -4.29
N ASN A 45 -6.80 5.38 -5.54
CA ASN A 45 -6.30 4.62 -6.70
C ASN A 45 -4.77 4.75 -6.91
N ASN A 46 -4.16 5.78 -6.31
CA ASN A 46 -2.72 6.01 -6.34
C ASN A 46 -1.98 5.35 -5.17
N SER A 47 -2.69 4.74 -4.23
CA SER A 47 -2.09 4.05 -3.10
C SER A 47 -1.39 2.78 -3.59
N ARG A 48 -0.11 2.64 -3.21
CA ARG A 48 0.73 1.49 -3.57
C ARG A 48 1.41 0.91 -2.33
N LEU A 49 1.67 -0.38 -2.38
CA LEU A 49 2.46 -1.11 -1.37
C LEU A 49 3.72 -1.64 -2.03
N CYS A 50 4.82 -1.63 -1.30
CA CYS A 50 6.05 -2.29 -1.73
C CYS A 50 5.90 -3.81 -1.65
N GLU A 51 6.71 -4.54 -2.41
CA GLU A 51 6.79 -6.02 -2.36
C GLU A 51 7.13 -6.59 -0.96
N VAL A 52 7.71 -5.77 -0.09
CA VAL A 52 8.15 -6.16 1.26
C VAL A 52 6.99 -6.08 2.29
N PHE A 53 5.75 -5.91 1.84
CA PHE A 53 4.55 -5.79 2.68
C PHE A 53 3.85 -7.13 2.93
#